data_AF-A0A9E5RZA1-F1
#
_entry.id   AF-A0A9E5RZA1-F1
#
_cell.length_a   1.000
_cell.length_b   1.000
_cell.length_c   1.000
_cell.angle_alpha   90.00
_cell.angle_beta   90.00
_cell.angle_gamma   90.00
#
_symmetry.space_group_name_H-M   'P 1'
#
loop_
_entity.id
_entity.type
_entity.pdbx_description
1 polymer ?
#
loop_
_entity_poly.entity_id
_entity_poly.type
_entity_poly.pdbx_seq_one_letter_code
_entity_poly.pdbx_strand_id
1 'polypeptide(L)' 'MKISIIDEVVEQLKIMPQHLQWQVLEFVRTLVKPQVRGVQGQQLLRFAGSIPSDDLQLMREAIEQGCERVDVDEW' A
#
# COMPACT_ATOMS: atom_id res chain seq x y z
N MET A 1 34.64 20.08 -13.92
CA MET A 1 34.29 18.64 -13.96
C MET A 1 32.93 18.48 -13.29
N LYS A 2 31.96 17.83 -13.94
CA LYS A 2 30.76 17.38 -13.22
C LYS A 2 31.17 16.16 -12.40
N ILE A 3 31.16 16.28 -11.08
CA ILE A 3 31.42 15.16 -10.17
C ILE A 3 30.24 14.18 -10.32
N SER A 4 30.52 12.88 -10.27
CA SER A 4 29.48 11.87 -10.29
C SER A 4 28.65 11.97 -9.00
N ILE A 5 27.33 11.99 -9.12
CA ILE A 5 26.43 11.97 -7.95
C ILE A 5 26.70 10.73 -7.08
N ILE A 6 27.12 9.62 -7.68
CA ILE A 6 27.50 8.41 -6.94
C ILE A 6 28.71 8.70 -6.04
N ASP A 7 29.72 9.38 -6.57
CA ASP A 7 30.94 9.67 -5.83
C ASP A 7 30.66 10.64 -4.67
N GLU A 8 29.82 11.66 -4.88
CA GLU A 8 29.41 12.58 -3.81
C GLU A 8 28.65 11.86 -2.69
N VAL A 9 27.71 10.98 -3.04
CA VAL A 9 26.95 10.20 -2.05
C VAL A 9 27.88 9.28 -1.24
N VAL A 10 28.85 8.65 -1.89
CA VAL A 10 29.83 7.78 -1.21
C VAL A 10 30.72 8.58 -0.26
N GLU A 11 31.20 9.76 -0.65
CA GLU A 11 32.02 10.60 0.23
C GLU A 11 31.24 11.10 1.46
N GLN A 12 29.97 11.47 1.29
CA GLN A 12 29.13 11.85 2.42
C GLN A 12 28.86 10.67 3.37
N LEU A 13 28.68 9.46 2.84
CA LEU A 13 28.47 8.27 3.67
C LEU A 13 29.69 7.91 4.52
N LYS A 14 30.91 8.11 4.01
CA LYS A 14 32.16 7.78 4.73
C LYS A 14 32.31 8.56 6.03
N ILE A 15 31.82 9.81 6.09
CA ILE A 15 31.94 10.66 7.28
C ILE A 15 30.75 10.53 8.25
N MET A 16 29.69 9.81 7.87
CA MET A 16 28.51 9.63 8.72
C MET A 16 28.75 8.60 9.83
N PRO A 17 28.17 8.81 11.03
CA PRO A 17 28.00 7.76 12.02
C PRO A 17 27.24 6.55 11.48
N GLN A 18 27.57 5.36 11.97
CA GLN A 18 27.02 4.09 11.49
C GLN A 18 25.48 4.03 11.50
N HIS A 19 24.82 4.63 12.49
CA HIS A 19 23.35 4.63 12.57
C HIS A 19 22.72 5.46 11.43
N LEU A 20 23.34 6.56 11.01
CA LEU A 20 22.88 7.37 9.88
C LEU A 20 23.16 6.68 8.55
N GLN A 21 24.31 6.00 8.42
CA GLN A 21 24.58 5.16 7.24
C GLN A 21 23.50 4.08 7.05
N TRP A 22 23.06 3.46 8.14
CA TRP A 22 21.95 2.51 8.13
C TRP A 22 20.63 3.14 7.69
N GLN A 23 20.31 4.35 8.15
CA GLN A 23 19.11 5.07 7.70
C GLN A 23 19.15 5.38 6.20
N VAL A 24 20.30 5.80 5.67
CA VAL A 24 20.47 6.03 4.23
C VAL A 24 20.28 4.74 3.44
N LEU A 25 20.85 3.62 3.92
CA LEU A 25 20.67 2.31 3.28
C LEU A 25 19.19 1.89 3.22
N GLU A 26 18.45 2.05 4.32
CA GLU A 26 17.01 1.77 4.35
C GLU A 26 16.24 2.66 3.38
N PHE A 27 16.57 3.96 3.32
CA PHE A 27 15.95 4.88 2.38
C PHE A 27 16.24 4.51 0.91
N VAL A 28 17.48 4.19 0.57
CA VAL A 28 17.81 3.73 -0.79
C VAL A 28 17.04 2.45 -1.14
N ARG A 29 16.87 1.52 -0.19
CA ARG A 29 16.04 0.32 -0.40
C ARG A 29 14.57 0.68 -0.69
N THR A 30 14.01 1.73 -0.09
CA THR A 30 12.64 2.16 -0.44
C THR A 30 12.56 2.82 -1.81
N LEU A 31 13.60 3.53 -2.23
CA LEU A 31 13.68 4.14 -3.56
C LEU A 31 13.85 3.11 -4.69
N VAL A 32 14.59 2.03 -4.43
CA VAL A 32 14.84 0.94 -5.40
C VAL A 32 13.65 -0.02 -5.49
N LYS A 33 12.85 -0.14 -4.42
CA LYS A 33 11.59 -0.89 -4.51
C LYS A 33 10.76 -0.28 -5.63
N PRO A 34 10.12 -1.10 -6.48
CA PRO A 34 9.21 -0.57 -7.48
C PRO A 34 8.22 0.33 -6.77
N GLN A 35 8.12 1.60 -7.23
CA GLN A 35 7.10 2.51 -6.75
C GLN A 35 5.80 1.73 -6.68
N VAL A 36 5.11 1.78 -5.55
CA VAL A 36 3.77 1.20 -5.42
C VAL A 36 2.92 1.85 -6.50
N ARG A 37 2.79 1.17 -7.63
CA ARG A 37 1.97 1.65 -8.73
C ARG A 37 0.56 1.31 -8.34
N GLY A 38 -0.26 2.34 -8.15
CA GLY A 38 -1.70 2.16 -8.07
C GLY A 38 -2.19 1.38 -9.29
N VAL A 39 -3.26 0.62 -9.09
CA VAL A 39 -3.97 -0.06 -10.18
C VAL A 39 -4.48 1.02 -11.14
N GLN A 40 -4.26 0.85 -12.45
CA GLN A 40 -4.76 1.83 -13.43
C GLN A 40 -6.29 1.87 -13.35
N GLY A 41 -6.90 3.07 -13.38
CA GLY A 41 -8.35 3.22 -13.26
C GLY A 41 -9.14 2.41 -14.31
N GLN A 42 -8.56 2.20 -15.50
CA GLN A 42 -9.15 1.33 -16.54
C GLN A 42 -9.35 -0.12 -16.07
N GLN A 43 -8.47 -0.63 -15.22
CA GLN A 43 -8.59 -1.98 -14.65
C GLN A 43 -9.70 -2.07 -13.59
N LEU A 44 -10.14 -0.93 -13.05
CA LEU A 44 -11.27 -0.86 -12.11
C LEU A 44 -12.62 -0.83 -12.82
N LEU A 45 -12.66 -0.57 -14.14
CA LEU A 45 -13.93 -0.50 -14.90
C LEU A 45 -14.74 -1.81 -14.86
N ARG A 46 -14.09 -2.96 -14.62
CA ARG A 46 -14.80 -4.23 -14.40
C ARG A 46 -15.74 -4.22 -13.19
N PHE A 47 -15.52 -3.30 -12.25
CA PHE A 47 -16.37 -3.08 -11.09
C PHE A 47 -17.34 -1.91 -11.29
N ALA A 48 -17.28 -1.20 -12.43
CA ALA A 48 -18.18 -0.11 -12.71
C ALA A 48 -19.54 -0.65 -13.17
N GLY A 49 -20.62 -0.04 -12.69
CA GLY A 49 -21.99 -0.43 -13.01
C GLY A 49 -22.66 -1.14 -11.83
N SER A 50 -23.41 -2.20 -12.13
CA SER A 50 -24.18 -2.94 -11.13
C SER A 50 -23.35 -4.05 -10.49
N ILE A 51 -23.62 -4.30 -9.21
CA ILE A 51 -23.06 -5.44 -8.48
C ILE A 51 -23.64 -6.74 -9.10
N PRO A 52 -22.81 -7.79 -9.36
CA PRO A 52 -23.30 -9.08 -9.83
C PRO A 52 -24.37 -9.67 -8.90
N SER A 53 -25.35 -10.37 -9.45
CA SER A 53 -26.45 -10.95 -8.66
C SER A 53 -25.97 -11.90 -7.55
N ASP A 54 -24.91 -12.67 -7.83
CA ASP A 54 -24.34 -13.61 -6.86
C ASP A 54 -23.71 -12.86 -5.67
N ASP A 55 -23.01 -11.76 -5.95
CA ASP A 55 -22.46 -10.87 -4.92
C ASP A 55 -23.59 -10.18 -4.12
N LEU A 56 -24.68 -9.79 -4.78
CA LEU A 56 -25.87 -9.22 -4.10
C LEU A 56 -26.53 -10.23 -3.16
N GLN A 57 -26.56 -11.51 -3.53
CA GLN A 57 -27.08 -12.57 -2.67
C GLN A 57 -26.18 -12.76 -1.44
N LEU A 58 -24.88 -12.80 -1.64
CA LEU A 58 -23.88 -12.85 -0.56
C LEU A 58 -24.02 -11.68 0.41
N MET A 59 -24.19 -10.46 -0.12
CA MET A 59 -24.42 -9.27 0.69
C MET A 59 -25.71 -9.36 1.50
N ARG A 60 -26.81 -9.83 0.89
CA ARG A 60 -28.09 -10.04 1.58
C ARG A 60 -27.95 -11.01 2.75
N GLU A 61 -27.38 -12.18 2.50
CA GLU A 61 -27.21 -13.20 3.52
C GLU A 61 -26.37 -12.70 4.69
N ALA A 62 -25.29 -11.93 4.42
CA ALA A 62 -24.46 -11.33 5.46
C ALA A 62 -25.22 -10.30 6.30
N ILE A 63 -26.07 -9.47 5.68
CA ILE A 63 -26.89 -8.47 6.39
C ILE A 63 -27.93 -9.16 7.29
N GLU A 64 -28.65 -10.15 6.75
CA GLU A 64 -29.67 -10.90 7.49
C GLU A 64 -29.06 -11.67 8.68
N GLN A 65 -27.84 -12.20 8.52
CA GLN A 65 -27.19 -12.97 9.57
C GLN A 65 -26.52 -12.10 10.65
N GLY A 66 -25.98 -10.94 10.28
CA GLY A 66 -25.09 -10.16 11.16
C GLY A 66 -25.56 -8.74 11.51
N CYS A 67 -26.46 -8.14 10.74
CA CYS A 67 -26.92 -6.77 10.98
C CYS A 67 -28.39 -6.69 11.43
N GLU A 68 -29.24 -7.60 10.96
CA GLU A 68 -30.68 -7.57 11.27
C GLU A 68 -31.04 -8.45 12.49
N ARG A 69 -30.07 -9.16 13.07
CA ARG A 69 -30.23 -9.85 14.34
C ARG A 69 -29.82 -8.92 15.48
N VAL A 70 -30.82 -8.36 16.16
CA VAL A 70 -30.62 -7.67 17.42
C VAL A 70 -30.60 -8.73 18.52
N ASP A 71 -29.44 -8.95 19.14
CA ASP A 71 -29.38 -9.69 20.39
C ASP A 71 -29.87 -8.75 21.51
N VAL A 72 -31.06 -9.07 22.04
CA VAL A 72 -31.69 -8.30 23.12
C VAL A 72 -30.99 -8.49 24.46
N ASP A 73 -30.14 -9.51 24.59
CA ASP A 73 -29.44 -9.87 25.82
C ASP A 73 -27.97 -9.38 25.83
N GLU A 74 -27.48 -8.75 24.74
CA GLU A 74 -26.13 -8.17 24.64
C GLU A 74 -26.00 -6.71 25.13
N TRP A 75 -27.05 -6.14 25.75
CA TRP A 75 -27.06 -4.77 26.31
C TRP A 75 -27.10 -4.72 27.84
#